data_AF-A0A1A8XDD6-F1
#
_entry.id   AF-A0A1A8XDD6-F1
#
_cell.length_a   1.000
_cell.length_b   1.000
_cell.length_c   1.000
_cell.angle_alpha   90.00
_cell.angle_beta   90.00
_cell.angle_gamma   90.00
#
_symmetry.space_group_name_H-M   'P 1'
#
loop_
_entity.id
_entity.type
_entity.pdbx_description
1 polymer ?
#
loop_
_entity_poly.entity_id
_entity_poly.type
_entity_poly.pdbx_seq_one_letter_code
_entity_poly.pdbx_strand_id
1 'polypeptide(L)'
;MTDIYKDIDILPSNNIYIRLNKWYKSYEYESECDKLEQSLSDYSGIKDFCLNLTGSLKDFNKLSFSGPFQNHRCTILNYWTHDQLFNIIINNSTNDNIVKLLSGILPIWNGFFEATNCAIRSQMHIQNYFSTMKKLYYYAMDYETIEGYIRDNDYKCNENIKNYLEDVDNLYNKTTGRCNSGRDLDCSVLKDIEVVYKLDKFKK
;
A
#
# COMPACT_ATOMS: atom_id res chain seq x y z
N MET A 1 -8.31 8.20 -4.24
CA MET A 1 -9.11 7.08 -3.66
C MET A 1 -9.98 6.53 -4.77
N THR A 2 -10.07 5.21 -4.91
CA THR A 2 -10.96 4.55 -5.90
C THR A 2 -12.42 4.79 -5.54
N ASP A 3 -13.29 5.05 -6.51
CA ASP A 3 -14.67 5.49 -6.24
C ASP A 3 -15.53 4.48 -5.46
N ILE A 4 -15.15 3.19 -5.44
CA ILE A 4 -15.88 2.13 -4.72
C ILE A 4 -15.93 2.32 -3.20
N TYR A 5 -15.04 3.13 -2.60
CA TYR A 5 -15.09 3.42 -1.17
C TYR A 5 -16.36 4.20 -0.77
N LYS A 6 -17.06 4.82 -1.72
CA LYS A 6 -18.37 5.46 -1.48
C LYS A 6 -19.52 4.46 -1.43
N ASP A 7 -19.30 3.27 -1.99
CA ASP A 7 -20.31 2.20 -2.10
C ASP A 7 -20.10 1.09 -1.04
N ILE A 8 -18.85 0.86 -0.63
CA ILE A 8 -18.45 -0.19 0.32
C ILE A 8 -17.55 0.41 1.40
N ASP A 9 -18.13 0.73 2.55
CA ASP A 9 -17.43 1.39 3.66
C ASP A 9 -16.42 0.49 4.40
N ILE A 10 -16.60 -0.84 4.28
CA ILE A 10 -15.88 -1.85 5.09
C ILE A 10 -14.73 -2.55 4.35
N LEU A 11 -14.15 -1.91 3.34
CA LEU A 11 -13.04 -2.48 2.58
C LEU A 11 -11.80 -2.69 3.49
N PRO A 12 -11.22 -3.91 3.54
CA PRO A 12 -9.99 -4.19 4.29
C PRO A 12 -8.85 -3.21 4.01
N SER A 13 -8.67 -2.82 2.74
CA SER A 13 -7.67 -1.85 2.33
C SER A 13 -7.87 -0.47 2.98
N ASN A 14 -9.12 -0.02 3.18
CA ASN A 14 -9.43 1.23 3.88
C ASN A 14 -9.07 1.17 5.37
N ASN A 15 -9.35 0.02 6.00
CA ASN A 15 -9.04 -0.22 7.42
C ASN A 15 -7.52 -0.12 7.68
N ILE A 16 -6.68 -0.56 6.74
CA ILE A 16 -5.22 -0.41 6.82
C ILE A 16 -4.82 1.06 7.01
N TYR A 17 -5.37 1.98 6.19
CA TYR A 17 -5.03 3.40 6.30
C TYR A 17 -5.51 4.01 7.60
N ILE A 18 -6.72 3.66 8.04
CA ILE A 18 -7.24 4.12 9.33
C ILE A 18 -6.28 3.72 10.46
N ARG A 19 -5.82 2.46 10.46
CA ARG A 19 -4.90 1.95 11.47
C ARG A 19 -3.54 2.63 11.42
N LEU A 20 -2.88 2.61 10.26
CA LEU A 20 -1.51 3.12 10.10
C LEU A 20 -1.41 4.64 10.25
N ASN A 21 -2.44 5.41 9.85
CA ASN A 21 -2.42 6.87 9.94
C ASN A 21 -2.92 7.43 11.28
N LYS A 22 -3.72 6.66 12.05
CA LYS A 22 -4.35 7.20 13.27
C LYS A 22 -3.87 6.54 14.56
N TRP A 23 -3.55 5.24 14.53
CA TRP A 23 -3.41 4.46 15.77
C TRP A 23 -1.97 4.22 16.18
N TYR A 24 -1.04 4.25 15.22
CA TYR A 24 0.36 3.92 15.47
C TYR A 24 1.28 5.14 15.47
N LYS A 25 0.74 6.35 15.59
CA LYS A 25 1.59 7.54 15.73
C LYS A 25 2.32 7.50 17.08
N SER A 26 3.65 7.56 17.05
CA SER A 26 4.47 7.59 18.26
C SER A 26 5.38 8.83 18.28
N TYR A 27 5.43 9.52 19.42
CA TYR A 27 6.35 10.64 19.66
C TYR A 27 7.66 10.21 20.33
N GLU A 28 7.82 8.92 20.60
CA GLU A 28 9.06 8.39 21.19
C GLU A 28 10.29 8.62 20.30
N TYR A 29 10.09 8.67 18.98
CA TYR A 29 11.12 8.89 17.98
C TYR A 29 11.04 10.29 17.34
N GLU A 30 10.51 11.26 18.09
CA GLU A 30 10.35 12.62 17.57
C GLU A 30 11.69 13.25 17.18
N SER A 31 12.76 13.01 17.94
CA SER A 31 14.09 13.55 17.62
C SER A 31 14.65 13.00 16.30
N GLU A 32 14.45 11.71 16.02
CA GLU A 32 14.80 11.10 14.74
C GLU A 32 13.99 11.69 13.60
N CYS A 33 12.69 11.93 13.82
CA CYS A 33 11.83 12.54 12.82
C CYS A 33 12.13 14.03 12.59
N ASP A 34 12.56 14.77 13.61
CA ASP A 34 13.04 16.15 13.47
C ASP A 34 14.31 16.21 12.61
N LYS A 35 15.25 15.28 12.83
CA LYS A 35 16.47 15.17 12.01
C LYS A 35 16.11 14.84 10.56
N LEU A 36 15.15 13.94 10.34
CA LEU A 36 14.67 13.61 9.01
C LEU A 36 14.08 14.85 8.33
N GLU A 37 13.20 15.58 9.01
CA GLU A 37 12.58 16.81 8.49
C GLU A 37 13.62 17.88 8.14
N GLN A 38 14.62 18.09 9.00
CA GLN A 38 15.73 19.01 8.70
C GLN A 38 16.50 18.61 7.44
N SER A 39 16.74 17.30 7.23
CA SER A 39 17.44 16.79 6.04
C SER A 39 16.58 16.79 4.76
N LEU A 40 15.26 16.78 4.93
CA LEU A 40 14.25 16.68 3.88
C LEU A 40 13.30 17.88 3.94
N SER A 41 13.84 19.08 4.18
CA SER A 41 13.07 20.32 4.43
C SER A 41 12.12 20.72 3.30
N ASP A 42 12.39 20.25 2.07
CA ASP A 42 11.54 20.51 0.90
C ASP A 42 10.25 19.68 0.91
N TYR A 43 10.13 18.69 1.79
CA TYR A 43 9.03 17.72 1.82
C TYR A 43 8.10 17.99 3.00
N SER A 44 7.08 18.81 2.76
CA SER A 44 6.06 19.11 3.76
C SER A 44 5.38 17.83 4.28
N GLY A 45 5.17 17.76 5.60
CA GLY A 45 4.52 16.62 6.26
C GLY A 45 5.43 15.40 6.49
N ILE A 46 6.72 15.46 6.14
CA ILE A 46 7.64 14.34 6.32
C ILE A 46 7.82 13.95 7.79
N LYS A 47 7.78 14.92 8.72
CA LYS A 47 7.80 14.65 10.16
C LYS A 47 6.58 13.84 10.61
N ASP A 48 5.38 14.25 10.20
CA ASP A 48 4.14 13.54 10.56
C ASP A 48 4.13 12.11 10.02
N PHE A 49 4.53 11.94 8.75
CA PHE A 49 4.74 10.64 8.15
C PHE A 49 5.75 9.79 8.96
N CYS A 50 6.88 10.37 9.35
CA CYS A 50 7.90 9.67 10.13
C CYS A 50 7.38 9.20 11.49
N LEU A 51 6.57 10.00 12.19
CA LEU A 51 5.97 9.61 13.47
C LEU A 51 4.98 8.44 13.32
N ASN A 52 4.23 8.39 12.21
CA ASN A 52 3.36 7.26 11.89
C ASN A 52 4.17 6.01 11.52
N LEU A 53 5.24 6.19 10.74
CA LEU A 53 6.11 5.09 10.32
C LEU A 53 6.84 4.47 11.52
N THR A 54 7.48 5.28 12.36
CA THR A 54 8.27 4.78 13.50
C THR A 54 7.41 4.06 14.52
N GLY A 55 6.21 4.56 14.83
CA GLY A 55 5.32 3.82 15.72
C GLY A 55 4.74 2.56 15.08
N SER A 56 4.50 2.54 13.76
CA SER A 56 4.13 1.31 13.03
C SER A 56 5.25 0.26 13.03
N LEU A 57 6.51 0.68 12.90
CA LEU A 57 7.69 -0.19 12.95
C LEU A 57 7.95 -0.72 14.37
N LYS A 58 7.80 0.14 15.39
CA LYS A 58 7.89 -0.25 16.81
C LYS A 58 6.86 -1.33 17.15
N ASP A 59 5.61 -1.13 16.74
CA ASP A 59 4.52 -2.07 16.98
C ASP A 59 4.32 -3.08 15.84
N PHE A 60 5.36 -3.34 15.03
CA PHE A 60 5.27 -4.18 13.83
C PHE A 60 4.63 -5.55 14.11
N ASN A 61 5.03 -6.20 15.19
CA ASN A 61 4.50 -7.51 15.59
C ASN A 61 3.04 -7.46 16.09
N LYS A 62 2.55 -6.28 16.45
CA LYS A 62 1.18 -6.02 16.89
C LYS A 62 0.29 -5.46 15.77
N LEU A 63 0.85 -5.18 14.59
CA LEU A 63 0.06 -4.80 13.43
C LEU A 63 -0.95 -5.91 13.13
N SER A 64 -2.22 -5.58 13.31
CA SER A 64 -3.33 -6.46 13.00
C SER A 64 -4.07 -5.85 11.83
N PHE A 65 -4.40 -6.65 10.84
CA PHE A 65 -5.23 -6.27 9.70
C PHE A 65 -6.34 -7.30 9.54
N SER A 66 -7.38 -6.97 8.78
CA SER A 66 -8.49 -7.88 8.49
C SER A 66 -8.30 -8.54 7.13
N GLY A 67 -8.89 -9.72 6.98
CA GLY A 67 -9.00 -10.41 5.70
C GLY A 67 -7.80 -11.27 5.34
N PRO A 68 -7.78 -11.79 4.10
CA PRO A 68 -6.85 -12.83 3.66
C PRO A 68 -5.37 -12.44 3.77
N PHE A 69 -5.07 -11.14 3.65
CA PHE A 69 -3.71 -10.61 3.67
C PHE A 69 -3.20 -10.24 5.08
N GLN A 70 -3.96 -10.54 6.15
CA GLN A 70 -3.67 -10.05 7.51
C GLN A 70 -2.27 -10.36 8.05
N ASN A 71 -1.67 -11.46 7.61
CA ASN A 71 -0.35 -11.90 8.04
C ASN A 71 0.80 -11.31 7.19
N HIS A 72 0.49 -10.60 6.09
CA HIS A 72 1.46 -10.01 5.17
C HIS A 72 1.82 -8.57 5.58
N ARG A 73 2.10 -8.37 6.88
CA ARG A 73 2.35 -7.06 7.50
C ARG A 73 3.44 -6.27 6.79
N CYS A 74 4.53 -6.93 6.41
CA CYS A 74 5.62 -6.28 5.71
C CYS A 74 5.23 -5.74 4.34
N THR A 75 4.52 -6.54 3.56
CA THR A 75 4.02 -6.15 2.24
C THR A 75 3.05 -4.98 2.39
N ILE A 76 2.10 -5.07 3.32
CA ILE A 76 1.14 -4.01 3.63
C ILE A 76 1.84 -2.70 4.02
N LEU A 77 2.79 -2.77 4.95
CA LEU A 77 3.52 -1.58 5.40
C LEU A 77 4.31 -0.96 4.25
N ASN A 78 4.93 -1.77 3.39
CA ASN A 78 5.61 -1.28 2.18
C ASN A 78 4.65 -0.54 1.23
N TYR A 79 3.47 -1.09 0.95
CA TYR A 79 2.48 -0.43 0.11
C TYR A 79 1.99 0.89 0.72
N TRP A 80 1.68 0.87 2.02
CA TRP A 80 1.28 2.09 2.73
C TRP A 80 2.37 3.15 2.69
N THR A 81 3.62 2.79 3.00
CA THR A 81 4.75 3.72 3.00
C THR A 81 4.92 4.39 1.65
N HIS A 82 5.05 3.62 0.56
CA HIS A 82 5.20 4.20 -0.77
C HIS A 82 3.99 5.04 -1.17
N ASP A 83 2.79 4.67 -0.72
CA ASP A 83 1.59 5.45 -0.98
C ASP A 83 1.62 6.82 -0.29
N GLN A 84 2.01 6.87 0.99
CA GLN A 84 2.19 8.14 1.69
C GLN A 84 3.25 9.00 0.99
N LEU A 85 4.36 8.39 0.55
CA LEU A 85 5.41 9.13 -0.14
C LEU A 85 4.93 9.74 -1.46
N PHE A 86 4.27 8.97 -2.33
CA PHE A 86 3.81 9.49 -3.62
C PHE A 86 2.62 10.46 -3.49
N ASN A 87 1.61 10.10 -2.71
CA ASN A 87 0.32 10.80 -2.75
C ASN A 87 0.17 11.88 -1.68
N ILE A 88 1.03 11.91 -0.67
CA ILE A 88 1.01 12.95 0.36
C ILE A 88 2.29 13.77 0.31
N ILE A 89 3.45 13.12 0.48
CA ILE A 89 4.71 13.84 0.67
C ILE A 89 5.17 14.51 -0.62
N ILE A 90 5.26 13.77 -1.73
CA ILE A 90 5.67 14.30 -3.04
C ILE A 90 4.62 15.27 -3.59
N ASN A 91 3.33 14.89 -3.51
CA ASN A 91 2.26 15.72 -4.04
C ASN A 91 2.13 17.08 -3.35
N ASN A 92 2.60 17.21 -2.10
CA ASN A 92 2.64 18.47 -1.34
C ASN A 92 4.03 19.15 -1.37
N SER A 93 4.97 18.66 -2.18
CA SER A 93 6.33 19.17 -2.27
C SER A 93 6.62 19.79 -3.63
N THR A 94 7.62 20.66 -3.69
CA THR A 94 8.22 21.16 -4.94
C THR A 94 9.22 20.17 -5.55
N ASN A 95 9.52 19.07 -4.84
CA ASN A 95 10.46 18.04 -5.22
C ASN A 95 9.76 16.67 -5.31
N ASP A 96 9.99 15.94 -6.41
CA ASP A 96 9.37 14.63 -6.69
C ASP A 96 10.35 13.45 -6.50
N ASN A 97 11.52 13.70 -5.93
CA ASN A 97 12.57 12.71 -5.81
C ASN A 97 12.30 11.69 -4.69
N ILE A 98 11.53 10.66 -5.03
CA ILE A 98 11.26 9.51 -4.18
C ILE A 98 12.52 8.77 -3.73
N VAL A 99 13.60 8.76 -4.53
CA VAL A 99 14.86 8.10 -4.16
C VAL A 99 15.52 8.82 -2.98
N LYS A 100 15.48 10.16 -2.96
CA LYS A 100 15.94 10.99 -1.83
C LYS A 100 15.13 10.69 -0.57
N LEU A 101 13.80 10.62 -0.68
CA LEU A 101 12.92 10.23 0.43
C LEU A 101 13.26 8.84 0.98
N LEU A 102 13.33 7.83 0.11
CA LEU A 102 13.65 6.46 0.50
C LEU A 102 15.04 6.36 1.16
N SER A 103 16.02 7.13 0.67
CA SER A 103 17.37 7.16 1.26
C SER A 103 17.38 7.73 2.68
N GLY A 104 16.53 8.71 2.98
CA GLY A 104 16.36 9.24 4.33
C GLY A 104 15.57 8.31 5.26
N ILE A 105 14.62 7.56 4.71
CA ILE A 105 13.74 6.65 5.46
C ILE A 105 14.43 5.32 5.79
N LEU A 106 15.26 4.80 4.88
CA LEU A 106 15.91 3.49 5.01
C LEU A 106 16.70 3.32 6.32
N PRO A 107 17.51 4.29 6.80
CA PRO A 107 18.20 4.18 8.08
C PRO A 107 17.25 4.05 9.28
N ILE A 108 16.13 4.81 9.27
CA ILE A 108 15.11 4.73 10.31
C ILE A 108 14.48 3.34 10.28
N TRP A 109 14.07 2.87 9.09
CA TRP A 109 13.44 1.57 8.90
C TRP A 109 14.30 0.42 9.42
N ASN A 110 15.58 0.40 9.03
CA ASN A 110 16.53 -0.65 9.42
C ASN A 110 16.92 -0.60 10.91
N GLY A 111 16.61 0.49 11.62
CA GLY A 111 16.87 0.62 13.05
C GLY A 111 15.91 -0.18 13.93
N PHE A 112 14.77 -0.66 13.41
CA PHE A 112 13.75 -1.37 14.18
C PHE A 112 13.94 -2.89 14.11
N PHE A 113 14.33 -3.50 15.24
CA PHE A 113 14.62 -4.94 15.31
C PHE A 113 13.39 -5.80 15.02
N GLU A 114 12.21 -5.39 15.49
CA GLU A 114 10.94 -6.07 15.27
C GLU A 114 10.56 -6.17 13.77
N ALA A 115 11.13 -5.27 12.95
CA ALA A 115 10.93 -5.22 11.51
C ALA A 115 12.14 -5.76 10.71
N THR A 116 13.13 -6.40 11.34
CA THR A 116 14.39 -6.82 10.68
C THR A 116 14.23 -7.74 9.47
N ASN A 117 13.17 -8.55 9.43
CA ASN A 117 12.85 -9.39 8.27
C ASN A 117 11.99 -8.69 7.22
N CYS A 118 11.66 -7.42 7.44
CA CYS A 118 10.87 -6.61 6.54
C CYS A 118 11.75 -5.56 5.86
N ALA A 119 12.27 -5.86 4.69
CA ALA A 119 13.02 -4.87 3.91
C ALA A 119 12.08 -3.88 3.22
N ILE A 120 12.50 -2.61 3.12
CA ILE A 120 11.84 -1.65 2.26
C ILE A 120 12.00 -2.06 0.79
N ARG A 121 10.91 -2.04 0.03
CA ARG A 121 10.83 -2.48 -1.36
C ARG A 121 11.22 -1.34 -2.30
N SER A 122 12.51 -1.07 -2.41
CA SER A 122 13.05 0.01 -3.26
C SER A 122 12.60 -0.09 -4.71
N GLN A 123 12.21 -1.25 -5.23
CA GLN A 123 11.64 -1.40 -6.58
C GLN A 123 10.32 -0.65 -6.80
N MET A 124 9.63 -0.24 -5.74
CA MET A 124 8.38 0.55 -5.81
C MET A 124 8.64 2.05 -6.03
N HIS A 125 9.85 2.46 -6.39
CA HIS A 125 10.22 3.87 -6.58
C HIS A 125 9.71 4.50 -7.90
N ILE A 126 9.06 3.76 -8.79
CA ILE A 126 8.50 4.33 -10.03
C ILE A 126 6.97 4.40 -9.91
N GLN A 127 6.43 5.61 -9.91
CA GLN A 127 5.00 5.88 -9.61
C GLN A 127 4.02 5.09 -10.48
N ASN A 128 4.26 4.97 -11.80
CA ASN A 128 3.36 4.24 -12.70
C ASN A 128 3.28 2.74 -12.38
N TYR A 129 4.44 2.11 -12.11
CA TYR A 129 4.47 0.72 -11.69
C TYR A 129 3.88 0.56 -10.28
N PHE A 130 4.21 1.46 -9.35
CA PHE A 130 3.65 1.43 -8.00
C PHE A 130 2.12 1.55 -8.00
N SER A 131 1.56 2.48 -8.78
CA SER A 131 0.11 2.66 -8.91
C SER A 131 -0.58 1.37 -9.38
N THR A 132 0.03 0.68 -10.36
CA THR A 132 -0.43 -0.63 -10.84
C THR A 132 -0.38 -1.69 -9.73
N MET A 133 0.79 -1.84 -9.09
CA MET A 133 0.99 -2.77 -7.98
C MET A 133 -0.03 -2.53 -6.85
N LYS A 134 -0.24 -1.27 -6.47
CA LYS A 134 -1.15 -0.89 -5.38
C LYS A 134 -2.60 -1.24 -5.73
N LYS A 135 -3.07 -0.87 -6.93
CA LYS A 135 -4.47 -1.12 -7.36
C LYS A 135 -4.77 -2.62 -7.38
N LEU A 136 -3.86 -3.43 -7.92
CA LEU A 136 -4.02 -4.88 -7.96
C LEU A 136 -3.94 -5.54 -6.57
N TYR A 137 -2.96 -5.15 -5.75
CA TYR A 137 -2.80 -5.72 -4.41
C TYR A 137 -4.01 -5.42 -3.51
N TYR A 138 -4.50 -4.17 -3.52
CA TYR A 138 -5.67 -3.80 -2.71
C TYR A 138 -6.96 -4.39 -3.26
N TYR A 139 -7.11 -4.53 -4.57
CA TYR A 139 -8.23 -5.29 -5.11
C TYR A 139 -8.24 -6.74 -4.60
N ALA A 140 -7.10 -7.43 -4.68
CA ALA A 140 -7.01 -8.81 -4.20
C ALA A 140 -7.37 -8.89 -2.71
N MET A 141 -6.93 -7.92 -1.92
CA MET A 141 -7.25 -7.82 -0.51
C MET A 141 -8.75 -7.60 -0.23
N ASP A 142 -9.39 -6.77 -1.05
CA ASP A 142 -10.79 -6.38 -0.92
C ASP A 142 -11.76 -7.37 -1.58
N TYR A 143 -11.25 -8.30 -2.38
CA TYR A 143 -12.05 -9.17 -3.26
C TYR A 143 -13.22 -9.85 -2.55
N GLU A 144 -12.97 -10.51 -1.41
CA GLU A 144 -14.02 -11.26 -0.69
C GLU A 144 -15.08 -10.33 -0.10
N THR A 145 -14.70 -9.12 0.29
CA THR A 145 -15.65 -8.09 0.76
C THR A 145 -16.51 -7.57 -0.38
N ILE A 146 -15.92 -7.33 -1.55
CA ILE A 146 -16.64 -6.90 -2.76
C ILE A 146 -17.59 -8.00 -3.24
N GLU A 147 -17.12 -9.25 -3.30
CA GLU A 147 -17.93 -10.41 -3.69
C GLU A 147 -19.10 -10.62 -2.73
N GLY A 148 -18.84 -10.57 -1.42
CA GLY A 148 -19.88 -10.65 -0.39
C GLY A 148 -20.92 -9.55 -0.54
N TYR A 149 -20.49 -8.29 -0.72
CA TYR A 149 -21.40 -7.17 -0.94
C TYR A 149 -22.33 -7.37 -2.14
N ILE A 150 -21.78 -7.83 -3.28
CA ILE A 150 -22.57 -8.09 -4.49
C ILE A 150 -23.59 -9.21 -4.23
N ARG A 151 -23.16 -10.32 -3.63
CA ARG A 151 -24.03 -11.45 -3.32
C ARG A 151 -25.16 -11.05 -2.37
N ASP A 152 -24.85 -10.30 -1.33
CA ASP A 152 -25.81 -9.88 -0.30
C ASP A 152 -26.78 -8.81 -0.82
N ASN A 153 -26.50 -8.20 -1.99
CA ASN A 153 -27.36 -7.26 -2.71
C ASN A 153 -28.06 -7.90 -3.92
N ASP A 154 -28.48 -9.18 -3.81
CA ASP A 154 -29.15 -9.93 -4.87
C ASP A 154 -28.39 -9.95 -6.21
N TYR A 155 -27.05 -9.94 -6.17
CA TYR A 155 -26.18 -9.83 -7.33
C TYR A 155 -26.36 -8.54 -8.15
N LYS A 156 -26.98 -7.51 -7.58
CA LYS A 156 -27.05 -6.18 -8.18
C LYS A 156 -25.69 -5.51 -8.06
N CYS A 157 -25.01 -5.37 -9.19
CA CYS A 157 -23.77 -4.61 -9.28
C CYS A 157 -24.10 -3.20 -9.79
N ASN A 158 -23.82 -2.18 -8.98
CA ASN A 158 -23.97 -0.80 -9.43
C ASN A 158 -22.89 -0.43 -10.45
N GLU A 159 -23.10 0.66 -11.19
CA GLU A 159 -22.20 1.08 -12.27
C GLU A 159 -20.77 1.35 -11.77
N ASN A 160 -20.61 1.92 -10.57
CA ASN A 160 -19.30 2.19 -9.99
C ASN A 160 -18.50 0.92 -9.72
N ILE A 161 -19.12 -0.08 -9.07
CA ILE A 161 -18.49 -1.38 -8.77
C ILE A 161 -18.19 -2.10 -10.08
N LYS A 162 -19.11 -2.09 -11.05
CA LYS A 162 -18.90 -2.69 -12.36
C LYS A 162 -17.67 -2.08 -13.06
N ASN A 163 -17.62 -0.75 -13.17
CA ASN A 163 -16.53 -0.03 -13.81
C ASN A 163 -15.19 -0.31 -13.12
N TYR A 164 -15.17 -0.34 -11.78
CA TYR A 164 -13.99 -0.68 -11.00
C TYR A 164 -13.49 -2.12 -11.28
N LEU A 165 -14.41 -3.10 -11.34
CA LEU A 165 -14.06 -4.49 -11.62
C LEU A 165 -13.54 -4.67 -13.05
N GLU A 166 -14.12 -3.99 -14.04
CA GLU A 166 -13.62 -3.99 -15.42
C GLU A 166 -12.24 -3.35 -15.53
N ASP A 167 -12.02 -2.24 -14.83
CA ASP A 167 -10.74 -1.54 -14.74
C ASP A 167 -9.62 -2.44 -14.18
N VAL A 168 -9.91 -3.14 -13.08
CA VAL A 168 -8.97 -4.04 -12.42
C VAL A 168 -8.68 -5.25 -13.30
N ASP A 169 -9.70 -5.85 -13.92
CA ASP A 169 -9.53 -7.00 -14.81
C ASP A 169 -8.64 -6.65 -16.01
N ASN A 170 -8.90 -5.49 -16.63
CA ASN A 170 -8.04 -4.96 -17.70
C ASN A 170 -6.60 -4.73 -17.23
N LEU A 171 -6.41 -4.17 -16.03
CA LEU A 171 -5.09 -3.93 -15.46
C LEU A 171 -4.35 -5.23 -15.16
N TYR A 172 -5.05 -6.22 -14.62
CA TYR A 172 -4.52 -7.54 -14.31
C TYR A 172 -4.08 -8.29 -15.58
N ASN A 173 -4.91 -8.29 -16.62
CA ASN A 173 -4.58 -8.91 -17.91
C ASN A 173 -3.37 -8.25 -18.58
N LYS A 174 -3.29 -6.91 -18.57
CA LYS A 174 -2.11 -6.18 -19.08
C LYS A 174 -0.85 -6.51 -18.29
N THR A 175 -0.93 -6.50 -16.96
CA THR A 175 0.21 -6.80 -16.08
C THR A 175 0.70 -8.22 -16.32
N THR A 176 -0.21 -9.20 -16.33
CA THR A 176 0.12 -10.60 -16.62
C THR A 176 0.78 -10.75 -18.00
N GLY A 177 0.25 -10.07 -19.03
CA GLY A 177 0.83 -10.07 -20.38
C GLY A 177 2.26 -9.52 -20.42
N ARG A 178 2.53 -8.39 -19.74
CA ARG A 178 3.87 -7.80 -19.63
C ARG A 178 4.84 -8.69 -18.86
N CYS A 179 4.38 -9.32 -17.79
CA CYS A 179 5.22 -10.21 -16.97
C CYS A 179 5.60 -11.52 -17.68
N ASN A 180 4.78 -11.96 -18.63
CA ASN A 180 5.13 -13.09 -19.49
C ASN A 180 6.16 -12.73 -20.57
N SER A 181 6.24 -11.45 -20.98
CA SER A 181 7.14 -10.97 -22.03
C SER A 181 8.40 -10.28 -21.51
N GLY A 182 8.51 -9.97 -20.21
CA GLY A 182 9.64 -9.24 -19.62
C GLY A 182 9.65 -9.20 -18.08
N ARG A 183 10.58 -8.43 -17.50
CA ARG A 183 10.74 -8.20 -16.05
C ARG A 183 10.32 -6.78 -15.66
N ASP A 184 9.07 -6.43 -15.89
CA ASP A 184 8.54 -5.14 -15.43
C ASP A 184 8.47 -5.12 -13.89
N LEU A 185 8.66 -3.94 -13.29
CA LEU A 185 8.75 -3.80 -11.83
C LEU A 185 7.45 -4.18 -11.12
N ASP A 186 6.31 -3.98 -11.80
CA ASP A 186 4.99 -4.30 -11.27
C ASP A 186 4.68 -5.80 -11.24
N CYS A 187 5.46 -6.65 -11.91
CA CYS A 187 5.30 -8.11 -11.85
C CYS A 187 5.42 -8.70 -10.45
N SER A 188 6.08 -8.00 -9.54
CA SER A 188 6.17 -8.43 -8.14
C SER A 188 4.79 -8.51 -7.46
N VAL A 189 3.79 -7.73 -7.89
CA VAL A 189 2.44 -7.79 -7.32
C VAL A 189 1.77 -9.13 -7.54
N LEU A 190 2.00 -9.77 -8.69
CA LEU A 190 1.38 -11.05 -9.00
C LEU A 190 1.87 -12.11 -8.01
N LYS A 191 3.16 -12.08 -7.67
CA LYS A 191 3.74 -12.95 -6.63
C LYS A 191 3.17 -12.65 -5.25
N ASP A 192 2.98 -11.37 -4.90
CA ASP A 192 2.39 -10.98 -3.63
C ASP A 192 0.95 -11.50 -3.48
N ILE A 193 0.19 -11.50 -4.58
CA ILE A 193 -1.18 -12.06 -4.64
C ILE A 193 -1.14 -13.59 -4.59
N GLU A 194 -0.20 -14.23 -5.30
CA GLU A 194 -0.04 -15.70 -5.35
C GLU A 194 0.18 -16.37 -4.00
N VAL A 195 0.77 -15.65 -3.05
CA VAL A 195 0.99 -16.15 -1.69
C VAL A 195 -0.33 -16.42 -0.96
N VAL A 196 -1.40 -15.71 -1.30
CA VAL A 196 -2.72 -15.81 -0.66
C VAL A 196 -3.74 -16.50 -1.56
N TYR A 197 -3.70 -16.22 -2.86
CA TYR A 197 -4.65 -16.75 -3.83
C TYR A 197 -3.96 -17.32 -5.04
N LYS A 198 -4.47 -18.45 -5.54
CA LYS A 198 -4.14 -18.84 -6.90
C LYS A 198 -4.64 -17.77 -7.87
N LEU A 199 -3.79 -17.37 -8.83
CA LEU A 199 -4.10 -16.29 -9.79
C LEU A 199 -5.29 -16.57 -10.70
N ASP A 200 -5.66 -17.84 -10.88
CA ASP A 200 -6.87 -18.24 -11.59
C ASP A 200 -8.16 -17.86 -10.85
N LYS A 201 -8.11 -17.57 -9.54
CA LYS A 201 -9.25 -17.06 -8.76
C LYS A 201 -9.88 -15.80 -9.38
N PHE A 202 -9.08 -14.98 -10.05
CA PHE A 202 -9.53 -13.71 -10.62
C PHE A 202 -9.87 -13.80 -12.11
N LYS A 203 -9.68 -14.96 -12.75
CA LYS A 203 -10.04 -15.15 -14.15
C LYS A 203 -11.55 -15.31 -14.27
N LYS A 204 -12.16 -14.53 -15.16
CA LYS A 204 -13.57 -14.66 -15.55
C LYS A 204 -13.72 -15.66 -16.68
#